data_AF-A0A926LBQ5-F1
#
_entry.id   AF-A0A926LBQ5-F1
#
_cell.length_a   1.000
_cell.length_b   1.000
_cell.length_c   1.000
_cell.angle_alpha   90.00
_cell.angle_beta   90.00
_cell.angle_gamma   90.00
#
_symmetry.space_group_name_H-M   'P 1'
#
loop_
_entity.id
_entity.type
_entity.pdbx_description
1 polymer ?
#
loop_
_entity_poly.entity_id
_entity_poly.type
_entity_poly.pdbx_seq_one_letter_code
_entity_poly.pdbx_strand_id
1 'polypeptide(L)'
;MLRFLASSIGVTCAAALALPLAAPAAAGSAAPPTTGRTAQAEAYASGSTQSLPLVPLAGDRGPGEQGVSRRDVRHFSLVGVVWDDPDAELHGRVQVRTRATATGTWSGWQELETHNADHAADPGTPESTSVRVRGATAPLWVGESDGVEVRVRAEGAAGARAQSDDGAGSAAPATSPLPTGLRLELVNPGEDIPRAGDATEIPALSSAETERELLALGTGALTEQQKAKPHIGPRPSIVTRRGWGANEKLREKKFVYTKKVKVAFVHHSATGNNYRCSQAPSVIRSIYRYHVKSMGWRDIGYNFVVDKCGKIYEGRAGGVAKPVLGAHTLGFNSNSMGIAVLGTYGSKKPSSAAVKAIARLTAWKLGLHGMNPRGKTYLKSGGGNLYRKGKKVRLNVISGHRDGFATSCPGRKLYGKLGTARKTAAKYQGR
;
A
#
# COMPACT_ATOMS: atom_id res chain seq x y z
N MET A 1 -40.97 29.67 -53.84
CA MET A 1 -41.36 31.04 -54.29
C MET A 1 -40.99 31.98 -53.15
N LEU A 2 -39.80 32.58 -53.11
CA LEU A 2 -39.28 33.74 -53.85
C LEU A 2 -40.06 35.05 -53.63
N ARG A 3 -39.37 36.04 -53.02
CA ARG A 3 -39.31 37.50 -53.29
C ARG A 3 -38.82 38.19 -52.00
N PHE A 4 -37.53 38.53 -51.83
CA PHE A 4 -36.73 39.62 -52.41
C PHE A 4 -37.38 41.01 -52.39
N LEU A 5 -36.75 41.93 -51.64
CA LEU A 5 -36.61 43.34 -52.02
C LEU A 5 -35.27 43.85 -51.47
N ALA A 6 -34.43 44.28 -52.40
CA ALA A 6 -33.13 44.88 -52.22
C ALA A 6 -33.27 46.40 -52.03
N SER A 7 -32.30 47.02 -51.37
CA SER A 7 -31.88 48.37 -51.72
C SER A 7 -30.39 48.53 -51.46
N SER A 8 -29.71 49.01 -52.49
CA SER A 8 -28.26 49.17 -52.60
C SER A 8 -27.99 50.60 -53.01
N ILE A 9 -27.11 51.28 -52.28
CA ILE A 9 -26.34 52.43 -52.78
C ILE A 9 -24.92 52.24 -52.23
N GLY A 10 -23.98 51.97 -53.12
CA GLY A 10 -22.55 51.96 -52.80
C GLY A 10 -21.96 53.36 -52.85
N VAL A 11 -20.68 53.50 -52.48
CA VAL A 11 -19.63 54.19 -53.26
C VAL A 11 -18.30 54.25 -52.46
N THR A 12 -17.26 53.73 -53.11
CA THR A 12 -15.79 54.00 -53.12
C THR A 12 -14.85 53.87 -51.90
N CYS A 13 -13.80 53.11 -52.20
CA CYS A 13 -12.42 53.03 -51.67
C CYS A 13 -11.75 54.29 -51.11
N ALA A 14 -10.98 54.10 -50.03
CA ALA A 14 -9.57 54.51 -49.92
C ALA A 14 -8.89 53.72 -48.78
N ALA A 15 -7.91 52.86 -49.12
CA ALA A 15 -7.04 52.22 -48.13
C ALA A 15 -5.79 53.10 -47.94
N ALA A 16 -5.64 53.68 -46.74
CA ALA A 16 -4.43 54.37 -46.33
C ALA A 16 -3.58 53.44 -45.47
N LEU A 17 -2.42 53.04 -45.98
CA LEU A 17 -1.35 52.37 -45.24
C LEU A 17 -0.70 53.39 -44.29
N ALA A 18 -0.84 53.17 -42.98
CA ALA A 18 -0.06 53.85 -41.96
C ALA A 18 0.87 52.85 -41.26
N LEU A 19 2.16 52.95 -41.56
CA LEU A 19 3.26 52.36 -40.78
C LEU A 19 3.50 53.21 -39.52
N PRO A 20 3.71 52.61 -38.34
CA PRO A 20 4.49 53.24 -37.29
C PRO A 20 5.89 52.62 -37.17
N LEU A 21 6.85 53.52 -36.95
CA LEU A 21 8.28 53.30 -36.78
C LEU A 21 8.63 52.33 -35.64
N ALA A 22 9.63 51.49 -35.88
CA ALA A 22 10.26 50.64 -34.88
C ALA A 22 11.08 51.48 -33.87
N ALA A 23 10.84 51.27 -32.58
CA ALA A 23 11.69 51.75 -31.50
C ALA A 23 12.89 50.79 -31.29
N PRO A 24 14.05 51.26 -30.80
CA PRO A 24 15.23 50.41 -30.62
C PRO A 24 15.02 49.44 -29.46
N ALA A 25 15.45 48.19 -29.67
CA ALA A 25 15.45 47.14 -28.67
C ALA A 25 16.36 47.51 -27.48
N ALA A 26 15.75 47.73 -26.31
CA ALA A 26 16.48 47.67 -25.05
C ALA A 26 16.91 46.22 -24.80
N ALA A 27 18.20 45.99 -24.61
CA ALA A 27 18.76 44.72 -24.20
C ALA A 27 18.22 44.35 -22.81
N GLY A 28 17.15 43.57 -22.78
CA GLY A 28 16.64 42.94 -21.56
C GLY A 28 17.65 41.90 -21.08
N SER A 29 18.20 42.11 -19.89
CA SER A 29 19.01 41.11 -19.19
C SER A 29 18.21 39.80 -19.10
N ALA A 30 18.73 38.74 -19.71
CA ALA A 30 18.10 37.43 -19.70
C ALA A 30 18.04 36.93 -18.25
N ALA A 31 16.82 36.82 -17.71
CA ALA A 31 16.61 36.13 -16.45
C ALA A 31 17.12 34.68 -16.57
N PRO A 32 17.84 34.15 -15.56
CA PRO A 32 18.30 32.77 -15.60
C PRO A 32 17.10 31.82 -15.72
N PRO A 33 17.24 30.67 -16.41
CA PRO A 33 16.15 29.75 -16.61
C PRO A 33 15.58 29.30 -15.26
N THR A 34 14.26 29.33 -15.12
CA THR A 34 13.50 28.86 -13.95
C THR A 34 13.59 27.33 -13.82
N THR A 35 14.77 26.82 -13.45
CA THR A 35 15.03 25.39 -13.19
C THR A 35 14.28 24.88 -11.95
N GLY A 36 13.93 25.77 -11.01
CA GLY A 36 13.24 25.41 -9.77
C GLY A 36 11.78 25.00 -9.93
N ARG A 37 11.05 25.58 -10.91
CA ARG A 37 9.62 25.32 -11.11
C ARG A 37 9.37 23.99 -11.85
N THR A 38 10.23 23.66 -12.81
CA THR A 38 10.24 22.36 -13.51
C THR A 38 10.68 21.24 -12.59
N ALA A 39 11.73 21.42 -11.79
CA ALA A 39 12.18 20.40 -10.83
C ALA A 39 11.13 20.09 -9.74
N GLN A 40 10.40 21.11 -9.25
CA GLN A 40 9.28 20.89 -8.32
C GLN A 40 8.11 20.16 -8.99
N ALA A 41 7.74 20.53 -10.22
CA ALA A 41 6.69 19.84 -10.98
C ALA A 41 7.05 18.36 -11.26
N GLU A 42 8.29 18.06 -11.62
CA GLU A 42 8.79 16.68 -11.81
C GLU A 42 8.82 15.87 -10.49
N ALA A 43 9.13 16.54 -9.37
CA ALA A 43 9.08 15.92 -8.04
C ALA A 43 7.64 15.61 -7.60
N TYR A 44 6.66 16.44 -7.97
CA TYR A 44 5.24 16.15 -7.76
C TYR A 44 4.74 15.03 -8.67
N ALA A 45 5.09 15.06 -9.96
CA ALA A 45 4.74 14.02 -10.92
C ALA A 45 5.26 12.62 -10.51
N SER A 46 6.47 12.55 -9.93
CA SER A 46 7.07 11.30 -9.44
C SER A 46 6.66 10.87 -8.03
N GLY A 47 5.85 11.69 -7.33
CA GLY A 47 5.44 11.52 -5.95
C GLY A 47 6.53 11.88 -4.94
N SER A 48 6.13 12.19 -3.71
CA SER A 48 7.03 12.68 -2.66
C SER A 48 6.66 12.16 -1.28
N THR A 49 7.62 12.27 -0.36
CA THR A 49 7.42 11.95 1.06
C THR A 49 7.90 13.16 1.86
N GLN A 50 7.04 13.70 2.73
CA GLN A 50 7.39 14.73 3.69
C GLN A 50 7.39 14.12 5.10
N SER A 51 8.54 14.16 5.76
CA SER A 51 8.72 13.66 7.12
C SER A 51 8.73 14.83 8.09
N LEU A 52 7.92 14.78 9.14
CA LEU A 52 7.80 15.80 10.18
C LEU A 52 8.10 15.18 11.54
N PRO A 53 9.08 15.68 12.32
CA PRO A 53 9.33 15.17 13.67
C PRO A 53 8.10 15.40 14.56
N LEU A 54 7.76 14.40 15.37
CA LEU A 54 6.77 14.53 16.43
C LEU A 54 7.47 15.07 17.66
N VAL A 55 7.00 16.21 18.15
CA VAL A 55 7.55 16.88 19.33
C VAL A 55 6.48 16.93 20.42
N PRO A 56 6.85 17.10 21.69
CA PRO A 56 5.88 17.35 22.75
C PRO A 56 4.93 18.51 22.38
N LEU A 57 3.63 18.29 22.50
CA LEU A 57 2.63 19.33 22.21
C LEU A 57 2.49 20.28 23.41
N ALA A 58 2.68 21.59 23.20
CA ALA A 58 2.47 22.60 24.23
C ALA A 58 0.96 22.87 24.41
N GLY A 59 0.40 22.57 25.59
CA GLY A 59 -0.99 22.95 25.91
C GLY A 59 -1.76 22.04 26.88
N ASP A 60 -1.25 20.87 27.25
CA ASP A 60 -1.92 20.01 28.23
C ASP A 60 -0.95 19.59 29.34
N ARG A 61 -1.34 19.85 30.61
CA ARG A 61 -0.58 19.50 31.82
C ARG A 61 -0.57 17.98 32.00
N GLY A 62 0.29 17.27 31.28
CA GLY A 62 0.52 15.84 31.46
C GLY A 62 1.70 15.33 30.62
N PRO A 63 2.58 14.48 31.17
CA PRO A 63 3.63 13.82 30.40
C PRO A 63 3.01 12.79 29.44
N GLY A 64 3.46 12.77 28.17
CA GLY A 64 3.21 11.61 27.28
C GLY A 64 2.46 11.85 25.97
N GLU A 65 2.27 13.10 25.53
CA GLU A 65 1.70 13.41 24.21
C GLU A 65 2.73 14.08 23.27
N GLN A 66 2.99 13.46 22.13
CA GLN A 66 3.82 14.00 21.05
C GLN A 66 3.01 14.17 19.78
N GLY A 67 3.33 15.15 18.93
CA GLY A 67 2.53 15.37 17.74
C GLY A 67 2.98 16.53 16.85
N VAL A 68 2.05 16.91 15.98
CA VAL A 68 2.13 18.07 15.10
C VAL A 68 0.82 18.83 15.26
N SER A 69 0.88 20.04 15.83
CA SER A 69 -0.27 20.95 15.86
C SER A 69 -0.70 21.31 14.44
N ARG A 70 -2.00 21.62 14.30
CA ARG A 70 -2.66 22.01 13.05
C ARG A 70 -1.78 22.94 12.21
N ARG A 71 -1.40 22.50 11.01
CA ARG A 71 -0.58 23.30 10.09
C ARG A 71 -0.84 22.94 8.62
N ASP A 72 -0.49 23.87 7.74
CA ASP A 72 -0.41 23.66 6.30
C ASP A 72 0.85 22.87 5.94
N VAL A 73 0.74 22.00 4.93
CA VAL A 73 1.81 21.11 4.45
C VAL A 73 1.70 20.96 2.92
N ARG A 74 2.70 20.34 2.30
CA ARG A 74 2.60 19.98 0.87
C ARG A 74 1.51 18.92 0.68
N HIS A 75 0.94 18.87 -0.52
CA HIS A 75 -0.12 17.90 -0.83
C HIS A 75 0.31 16.46 -0.57
N PHE A 76 -0.57 15.69 0.07
CA PHE A 76 -0.40 14.27 0.38
C PHE A 76 -1.75 13.55 0.33
N SER A 77 -1.72 12.22 0.18
CA SER A 77 -2.93 11.40 0.15
C SER A 77 -2.90 10.20 1.10
N LEU A 78 -1.73 9.94 1.70
CA LEU A 78 -1.55 8.88 2.68
C LEU A 78 -0.69 9.40 3.84
N VAL A 79 -1.01 8.95 5.05
CA VAL A 79 -0.28 9.27 6.27
C VAL A 79 0.13 8.01 7.01
N GLY A 80 1.26 8.07 7.69
CA GLY A 80 1.69 7.05 8.65
C GLY A 80 2.65 7.65 9.67
N VAL A 81 2.92 6.95 10.75
CA VAL A 81 3.93 7.35 11.74
C VAL A 81 5.03 6.30 11.75
N VAL A 82 6.29 6.75 11.81
CA VAL A 82 7.48 5.89 11.88
C VAL A 82 8.37 6.28 13.06
N TRP A 83 9.21 5.35 13.51
CA TRP A 83 10.19 5.56 14.58
C TRP A 83 11.51 4.83 14.29
N ASP A 84 12.57 5.14 15.03
CA ASP A 84 13.93 4.75 14.66
C ASP A 84 14.20 3.25 14.83
N ASP A 85 13.79 2.66 15.95
CA ASP A 85 14.00 1.24 16.24
C ASP A 85 12.83 0.38 15.72
N PRO A 86 13.02 -0.45 14.67
CA PRO A 86 11.96 -1.30 14.16
C PRO A 86 11.51 -2.42 15.11
N ASP A 87 12.32 -2.76 16.13
CA ASP A 87 11.98 -3.78 17.12
C ASP A 87 11.22 -3.17 18.32
N ALA A 88 11.16 -1.83 18.44
CA ALA A 88 10.37 -1.15 19.46
C ALA A 88 8.88 -1.15 19.09
N GLU A 89 8.01 -1.55 20.02
CA GLU A 89 6.56 -1.45 19.85
C GLU A 89 6.02 -0.09 20.33
N LEU A 90 5.06 0.46 19.58
CA LEU A 90 4.33 1.67 19.99
C LEU A 90 3.12 1.27 20.84
N HIS A 91 3.26 1.33 22.16
CA HIS A 91 2.17 1.16 23.13
C HIS A 91 1.44 2.49 23.35
N GLY A 92 0.37 2.72 22.59
CA GLY A 92 -0.37 3.96 22.65
C GLY A 92 -1.36 4.14 21.53
N ARG A 93 -1.99 5.31 21.48
CA ARG A 93 -2.92 5.69 20.42
C ARG A 93 -2.30 6.76 19.53
N VAL A 94 -2.35 6.53 18.23
CA VAL A 94 -1.96 7.50 17.21
C VAL A 94 -3.24 7.98 16.53
N GLN A 95 -3.52 9.29 16.61
CA GLN A 95 -4.68 9.89 15.99
C GLN A 95 -4.26 11.00 15.03
N VAL A 96 -4.90 11.05 13.87
CA VAL A 96 -4.66 12.04 12.83
C VAL A 96 -5.97 12.67 12.37
N ARG A 97 -5.92 13.94 12.02
CA ARG A 97 -6.95 14.59 11.21
C ARG A 97 -6.29 15.39 10.10
N THR A 98 -6.96 15.47 8.96
CA THR A 98 -6.44 16.12 7.75
C THR A 98 -7.45 17.10 7.18
N ARG A 99 -6.96 18.10 6.46
CA ARG A 99 -7.76 19.03 5.66
C ARG A 99 -7.79 18.55 4.21
N ALA A 100 -8.98 18.33 3.67
CA ALA A 100 -9.13 17.96 2.27
C ALA A 100 -8.90 19.18 1.37
N THR A 101 -8.09 19.02 0.32
CA THR A 101 -7.80 20.11 -0.65
C THR A 101 -9.05 20.60 -1.37
N ALA A 102 -9.95 19.67 -1.71
CA ALA A 102 -11.15 19.98 -2.49
C ALA A 102 -12.19 20.83 -1.74
N THR A 103 -12.23 20.76 -0.40
CA THR A 103 -13.28 21.41 0.40
C THR A 103 -12.74 22.35 1.47
N GLY A 104 -11.44 22.36 1.73
CA GLY A 104 -10.82 23.08 2.85
C GLY A 104 -11.29 22.60 4.24
N THR A 105 -12.05 21.50 4.31
CA THR A 105 -12.68 21.01 5.54
C THR A 105 -11.78 20.01 6.26
N TRP A 106 -11.71 20.12 7.58
CA TRP A 106 -11.01 19.16 8.44
C TRP A 106 -11.87 17.93 8.70
N SER A 107 -11.26 16.75 8.61
CA SER A 107 -11.86 15.52 9.11
C SER A 107 -11.95 15.50 10.64
N GLY A 108 -12.81 14.63 11.17
CA GLY A 108 -12.70 14.19 12.56
C GLY A 108 -11.41 13.40 12.81
N TRP A 109 -11.09 13.17 14.08
CA TRP A 109 -9.94 12.34 14.45
C TRP A 109 -10.12 10.90 13.96
N GLN A 110 -9.11 10.38 13.29
CA GLN A 110 -9.00 9.01 12.81
C GLN A 110 -7.83 8.32 13.52
N GLU A 111 -7.99 7.06 13.87
CA GLU A 111 -6.95 6.27 14.54
C GLU A 111 -6.13 5.49 13.53
N LEU A 112 -4.81 5.47 13.71
CA LEU A 112 -3.89 4.63 12.96
C LEU A 112 -3.64 3.33 13.72
N GLU A 113 -3.62 2.20 13.00
CA GLU A 113 -3.30 0.90 13.60
C GLU A 113 -1.80 0.84 13.94
N THR A 114 -1.48 0.70 15.22
CA THR A 114 -0.10 0.79 15.75
C THR A 114 0.63 -0.55 15.74
N HIS A 115 -0.08 -1.66 15.65
CA HIS A 115 0.47 -3.02 15.60
C HIS A 115 0.75 -3.46 14.15
N ASN A 116 1.77 -2.86 13.53
CA ASN A 116 2.16 -3.13 12.14
C ASN A 116 3.58 -3.73 12.00
N ALA A 117 4.23 -4.09 13.13
CA ALA A 117 5.51 -4.80 13.18
C ALA A 117 5.43 -6.24 12.62
N ASP A 118 4.21 -6.75 12.40
CA ASP A 118 3.91 -8.05 11.79
C ASP A 118 4.25 -8.10 10.29
N HIS A 119 4.20 -6.96 9.63
CA HIS A 119 4.71 -6.78 8.28
C HIS A 119 6.18 -6.39 8.37
N ALA A 120 7.08 -7.37 8.39
CA ALA A 120 8.52 -7.12 8.46
C ALA A 120 9.32 -8.20 7.73
N ALA A 121 10.61 -7.89 7.50
CA ALA A 121 11.59 -8.82 6.97
C ALA A 121 11.81 -10.00 7.93
N ASP A 122 11.94 -11.23 7.41
CA ASP A 122 12.36 -12.36 8.26
C ASP A 122 13.78 -12.09 8.82
N PRO A 123 14.05 -12.42 10.11
CA PRO A 123 15.36 -12.18 10.70
C PRO A 123 16.50 -12.88 9.95
N GLY A 124 17.57 -12.14 9.68
CA GLY A 124 18.76 -12.64 8.97
C GLY A 124 18.59 -12.74 7.45
N THR A 125 17.56 -12.10 6.89
CA THR A 125 17.44 -11.94 5.44
C THR A 125 18.09 -10.63 4.99
N PRO A 126 18.48 -10.49 3.71
CA PRO A 126 19.00 -9.21 3.22
C PRO A 126 18.00 -8.05 3.33
N GLU A 127 16.70 -8.34 3.50
CA GLU A 127 15.68 -7.34 3.82
C GLU A 127 15.80 -6.82 5.26
N SER A 128 16.21 -7.66 6.22
CA SER A 128 16.33 -7.26 7.64
C SER A 128 17.66 -6.57 7.97
N THR A 129 18.66 -6.62 7.08
CA THR A 129 20.01 -6.07 7.33
C THR A 129 20.20 -4.63 6.83
N SER A 130 19.14 -3.99 6.36
CA SER A 130 19.21 -2.58 5.96
C SER A 130 19.22 -1.69 7.20
N VAL A 131 20.26 -0.86 7.36
CA VAL A 131 20.40 0.13 8.46
C VAL A 131 19.34 1.24 8.44
N ARG A 132 18.37 1.18 7.51
CA ARG A 132 17.32 2.19 7.32
C ARG A 132 15.93 1.68 7.68
N VAL A 133 15.79 0.43 8.14
CA VAL A 133 14.48 -0.11 8.51
C VAL A 133 13.96 0.61 9.74
N ARG A 134 12.68 1.00 9.70
CA ARG A 134 12.01 1.73 10.76
C ARG A 134 10.77 0.99 11.22
N GLY A 135 10.42 1.16 12.49
CA GLY A 135 9.12 0.77 12.98
C GLY A 135 8.06 1.74 12.45
N ALA A 136 6.84 1.26 12.27
CA ALA A 136 5.80 2.02 11.61
C ALA A 136 4.40 1.62 12.05
N THR A 137 3.45 2.55 11.97
CA THR A 137 2.01 2.24 11.98
C THR A 137 1.58 1.67 10.64
N ALA A 138 0.38 1.07 10.58
CA ALA A 138 -0.26 0.87 9.30
C ALA A 138 -0.52 2.23 8.64
N PRO A 139 -0.41 2.34 7.31
CA PRO A 139 -0.66 3.60 6.62
C PRO A 139 -2.17 3.86 6.48
N LEU A 140 -2.61 5.12 6.52
CA LEU A 140 -4.00 5.55 6.35
C LEU A 140 -4.16 6.37 5.06
N TRP A 141 -5.07 5.96 4.18
CA TRP A 141 -5.47 6.75 3.02
C TRP A 141 -6.46 7.84 3.43
N VAL A 142 -6.08 9.10 3.21
CA VAL A 142 -6.87 10.28 3.58
C VAL A 142 -7.45 11.01 2.36
N GLY A 143 -7.03 10.63 1.16
CA GLY A 143 -7.31 11.39 -0.07
C GLY A 143 -6.54 12.71 -0.11
N GLU A 144 -6.64 13.44 -1.22
CA GLU A 144 -5.87 14.67 -1.43
C GLU A 144 -6.08 15.68 -0.29
N SER A 145 -5.00 15.95 0.43
CA SER A 145 -4.97 16.75 1.65
C SER A 145 -3.77 17.70 1.68
N ASP A 146 -3.93 18.86 2.30
CA ASP A 146 -2.91 19.92 2.38
C ASP A 146 -2.75 20.50 3.80
N GLY A 147 -3.49 19.95 4.77
CA GLY A 147 -3.36 20.28 6.19
C GLY A 147 -3.36 19.01 7.03
N VAL A 148 -2.58 19.01 8.11
CA VAL A 148 -2.49 17.87 9.03
C VAL A 148 -2.40 18.30 10.49
N GLU A 149 -2.92 17.44 11.35
CA GLU A 149 -2.68 17.45 12.78
C GLU A 149 -2.59 16.00 13.25
N VAL A 150 -1.58 15.69 14.06
CA VAL A 150 -1.36 14.34 14.60
C VAL A 150 -1.05 14.43 16.08
N ARG A 151 -1.53 13.44 16.82
CA ARG A 151 -1.18 13.24 18.22
C ARG A 151 -0.92 11.77 18.51
N VAL A 152 0.10 11.52 19.31
CA VAL A 152 0.52 10.21 19.79
C VAL A 152 0.51 10.27 21.29
N ARG A 153 -0.33 9.44 21.90
CA ARG A 153 -0.47 9.36 23.36
C ARG A 153 -0.01 7.99 23.83
N ALA A 154 0.95 7.96 24.75
CA ALA A 154 1.35 6.74 25.42
C ALA A 154 0.17 6.09 26.16
N GLU A 155 0.15 4.77 26.20
CA GLU A 155 -0.77 4.05 27.08
C GLU A 155 -0.48 4.39 28.56
N GLY A 156 -1.53 4.55 29.37
CA GLY A 156 -1.42 5.03 30.77
C GLY A 156 -1.45 6.56 30.96
N ALA A 157 -1.14 7.36 29.94
CA ALA A 157 -1.15 8.83 30.06
C ALA A 157 -2.55 9.45 30.28
N ALA A 158 -3.63 8.72 29.94
CA ALA A 158 -5.01 9.19 30.08
C ALA A 158 -5.61 8.96 31.49
N GLY A 159 -4.94 8.23 32.38
CA GLY A 159 -5.46 7.83 33.70
C GLY A 159 -5.18 8.82 34.84
N ALA A 160 -4.35 9.84 34.62
CA ALA A 160 -3.90 10.75 35.70
C ALA A 160 -4.89 11.89 36.05
N ARG A 161 -6.13 11.89 35.55
CA ARG A 161 -7.11 12.99 35.76
C ARG A 161 -8.41 12.59 36.46
N ALA A 162 -8.51 11.42 37.09
CA ALA A 162 -9.69 11.08 37.89
C ALA A 162 -9.33 10.16 39.07
N GLN A 163 -8.94 10.76 40.20
CA GLN A 163 -9.19 10.35 41.59
C GLN A 163 -8.21 11.12 42.50
N SER A 164 -8.60 12.33 42.88
CA SER A 164 -8.19 12.88 44.18
C SER A 164 -9.32 12.57 45.15
N ASP A 165 -8.95 11.83 46.20
CA ASP A 165 -9.70 11.48 47.42
C ASP A 165 -9.83 9.97 47.57
N ASP A 166 -8.74 9.38 48.07
CA ASP A 166 -8.74 8.53 49.27
C ASP A 166 -7.38 7.82 49.40
N GLY A 167 -6.73 8.02 50.55
CA GLY A 167 -5.39 7.53 50.83
C GLY A 167 -5.34 6.01 50.91
N ALA A 168 -4.75 5.38 49.88
CA ALA A 168 -4.05 4.10 49.98
C ALA A 168 -3.08 3.98 48.80
N GLY A 169 -1.80 3.69 49.08
CA GLY A 169 -0.74 3.60 48.09
C GLY A 169 -0.99 2.53 47.03
N SER A 170 -1.57 2.93 45.90
CA SER A 170 -1.60 2.16 44.66
C SER A 170 -0.54 2.74 43.73
N ALA A 171 0.46 1.94 43.37
CA ALA A 171 1.49 2.35 42.43
C ALA A 171 0.84 2.79 41.12
N ALA A 172 1.10 4.03 40.69
CA ALA A 172 0.62 4.55 39.41
C ALA A 172 0.96 3.56 38.28
N PRO A 173 0.03 3.26 37.35
CA PRO A 173 0.30 2.35 36.26
C PRO A 173 1.52 2.86 35.48
N ALA A 174 2.54 2.01 35.35
CA ALA A 174 3.76 2.34 34.64
C ALA A 174 3.41 2.74 33.20
N THR A 175 3.67 4.00 32.83
CA THR A 175 3.50 4.47 31.45
C THR A 175 4.58 3.83 30.59
N SER A 176 4.19 3.04 29.59
CA SER A 176 5.14 2.57 28.58
C SER A 176 5.62 3.79 27.77
N PRO A 177 6.94 4.08 27.73
CA PRO A 177 7.45 5.21 26.97
C PRO A 177 7.20 5.03 25.47
N LEU A 178 6.94 6.14 24.77
CA LEU A 178 6.85 6.12 23.31
C LEU A 178 8.22 5.82 22.68
N PRO A 179 8.27 5.14 21.52
CA PRO A 179 9.51 4.95 20.78
C PRO A 179 10.22 6.26 20.44
N THR A 180 11.55 6.20 20.32
CA THR A 180 12.36 7.37 19.97
C THR A 180 12.27 7.70 18.49
N GLY A 181 12.47 8.98 18.15
CA GLY A 181 12.54 9.41 16.75
C GLY A 181 11.23 9.36 15.98
N LEU A 182 10.09 9.49 16.69
CA LEU A 182 8.76 9.52 16.08
C LEU A 182 8.66 10.62 15.00
N ARG A 183 8.21 10.23 13.81
CA ARG A 183 7.99 11.12 12.67
C ARG A 183 6.66 10.81 11.99
N LEU A 184 5.93 11.86 11.64
CA LEU A 184 4.80 11.79 10.72
C LEU A 184 5.30 11.77 9.28
N GLU A 185 4.84 10.80 8.52
CA GLU A 185 5.17 10.59 7.12
C GLU A 185 3.94 10.91 6.27
N LEU A 186 4.05 11.96 5.46
CA LEU A 186 3.02 12.41 4.52
C LEU A 186 3.44 12.00 3.12
N VAL A 187 2.64 11.15 2.48
CA VAL A 187 2.97 10.54 1.20
C VAL A 187 2.07 11.08 0.09
N ASN A 188 2.70 11.69 -0.91
CA ASN A 188 2.09 12.01 -2.18
C ASN A 188 2.37 10.86 -3.18
N PRO A 189 1.33 10.19 -3.71
CA PRO A 189 1.48 9.07 -4.64
C PRO A 189 2.10 9.46 -5.99
N GLY A 190 2.12 10.75 -6.32
CA GLY A 190 2.46 11.24 -7.64
C GLY A 190 1.41 10.95 -8.70
N GLU A 191 1.67 11.44 -9.89
CA GLU A 191 0.79 11.28 -11.03
C GLU A 191 0.85 9.86 -11.59
N ASP A 192 -0.27 9.43 -12.15
CA ASP A 192 -0.32 8.20 -12.93
C ASP A 192 0.10 8.54 -14.36
N ILE A 193 1.38 8.36 -14.68
CA ILE A 193 1.92 8.63 -16.01
C ILE A 193 2.26 7.30 -16.69
N PRO A 194 1.35 6.74 -17.52
CA PRO A 194 1.66 5.59 -18.35
C PRO A 194 2.77 5.96 -19.34
N ARG A 195 3.93 5.30 -19.24
CA ARG A 195 4.97 5.42 -20.27
C ARG A 195 4.63 4.51 -21.45
N ALA A 196 4.71 5.05 -22.66
CA ALA A 196 4.44 4.34 -23.91
C ALA A 196 5.31 3.06 -24.06
N GLY A 197 4.75 2.03 -24.69
CA GLY A 197 5.51 0.89 -25.23
C GLY A 197 5.47 -0.44 -24.46
N ASP A 198 4.92 -0.51 -23.24
CA ASP A 198 4.92 -1.73 -22.40
C ASP A 198 3.53 -2.06 -21.83
N ALA A 199 3.23 -3.36 -21.66
CA ALA A 199 1.90 -3.83 -21.22
C ALA A 199 1.54 -3.40 -19.79
N THR A 200 0.38 -2.74 -19.66
CA THR A 200 -0.20 -2.28 -18.37
C THR A 200 -1.02 -3.37 -17.67
N GLU A 201 -1.40 -4.43 -18.37
CA GLU A 201 -2.16 -5.56 -17.83
C GLU A 201 -1.66 -6.86 -18.45
N ILE A 202 -1.52 -7.89 -17.61
CA ILE A 202 -1.38 -9.27 -18.05
C ILE A 202 -2.80 -9.81 -18.26
N PRO A 203 -3.17 -10.23 -19.48
CA PRO A 203 -4.52 -10.68 -19.75
C PRO A 203 -4.85 -11.98 -19.00
N ALA A 204 -6.13 -12.13 -18.66
CA ALA A 204 -6.65 -13.39 -18.16
C ALA A 204 -6.48 -14.49 -19.22
N LEU A 205 -6.29 -15.71 -18.76
CA LEU A 205 -6.27 -16.90 -19.62
C LEU A 205 -7.47 -17.79 -19.29
N SER A 206 -7.93 -18.54 -20.27
CA SER A 206 -8.80 -19.70 -20.05
C SER A 206 -8.06 -20.81 -19.29
N SER A 207 -8.79 -21.83 -18.82
CA SER A 207 -8.18 -23.00 -18.19
C SER A 207 -7.17 -23.68 -19.12
N ALA A 208 -7.56 -23.92 -20.38
CA ALA A 208 -6.72 -24.61 -21.37
C ALA A 208 -5.44 -23.82 -21.70
N GLU A 209 -5.55 -22.50 -21.84
CA GLU A 209 -4.38 -21.64 -22.04
C GLU A 209 -3.45 -21.63 -20.84
N THR A 210 -4.01 -21.61 -19.62
CA THR A 210 -3.24 -21.64 -18.38
C THR A 210 -2.46 -22.96 -18.23
N GLU A 211 -3.08 -24.09 -18.60
CA GLU A 211 -2.41 -25.39 -18.58
C GLU A 211 -1.27 -25.46 -19.60
N ARG A 212 -1.48 -24.92 -20.81
CA ARG A 212 -0.40 -24.79 -21.81
C ARG A 212 0.75 -23.91 -21.30
N GLU A 213 0.44 -22.77 -20.70
CA GLU A 213 1.44 -21.88 -20.10
C GLU A 213 2.22 -22.58 -18.98
N LEU A 214 1.54 -23.33 -18.10
CA LEU A 214 2.20 -24.09 -17.04
C LEU A 214 3.22 -25.11 -17.58
N LEU A 215 2.85 -25.86 -18.62
CA LEU A 215 3.72 -26.84 -19.27
C LEU A 215 4.93 -26.16 -19.94
N ALA A 216 4.72 -25.02 -20.59
CA ALA A 216 5.78 -24.25 -21.26
C ALA A 216 6.77 -23.61 -20.27
N LEU A 217 6.30 -23.15 -19.11
CA LEU A 217 7.15 -22.49 -18.11
C LEU A 217 8.12 -23.44 -17.41
N GLY A 218 7.91 -24.75 -17.46
CA GLY A 218 8.75 -25.75 -16.80
C GLY A 218 8.95 -25.48 -15.30
N THR A 219 7.96 -24.86 -14.64
CA THR A 219 8.12 -24.28 -13.29
C THR A 219 8.29 -25.35 -12.21
N GLY A 220 9.54 -25.75 -11.96
CA GLY A 220 9.93 -26.68 -10.91
C GLY A 220 9.40 -28.11 -11.12
N ALA A 221 9.95 -29.07 -10.39
CA ALA A 221 9.55 -30.47 -10.48
C ALA A 221 8.08 -30.66 -10.05
N LEU A 222 7.15 -30.48 -10.98
CA LEU A 222 5.83 -31.09 -10.94
C LEU A 222 6.03 -32.59 -11.08
N THR A 223 5.37 -33.37 -10.22
CA THR A 223 5.38 -34.83 -10.36
C THR A 223 4.67 -35.23 -11.66
N GLU A 224 4.91 -36.45 -12.16
CA GLU A 224 4.20 -36.96 -13.34
C GLU A 224 2.66 -36.91 -13.17
N GLN A 225 2.19 -37.16 -11.94
CA GLN A 225 0.78 -37.02 -11.60
C GLN A 225 0.27 -35.56 -11.70
N GLN A 226 1.10 -34.59 -11.32
CA GLN A 226 0.78 -33.17 -11.48
C GLN A 226 0.85 -32.73 -12.93
N LYS A 227 1.73 -33.30 -13.76
CA LYS A 227 1.74 -33.03 -15.19
C LYS A 227 0.49 -33.58 -15.88
N ALA A 228 0.03 -34.77 -15.49
CA ALA A 228 -1.18 -35.39 -16.02
C ALA A 228 -2.46 -34.67 -15.61
N LYS A 229 -2.51 -34.08 -14.39
CA LYS A 229 -3.66 -33.31 -13.91
C LYS A 229 -3.19 -32.11 -13.07
N PRO A 230 -2.85 -30.98 -13.70
CA PRO A 230 -2.15 -29.86 -13.05
C PRO A 230 -2.94 -29.15 -11.95
N HIS A 231 -4.26 -29.37 -11.84
CA HIS A 231 -5.10 -28.78 -10.80
C HIS A 231 -4.79 -27.28 -10.59
N ILE A 232 -4.77 -26.54 -11.70
CA ILE A 232 -4.45 -25.12 -11.75
C ILE A 232 -5.71 -24.35 -12.16
N GLY A 233 -5.98 -23.25 -11.47
CA GLY A 233 -7.07 -22.35 -11.85
C GLY A 233 -6.68 -21.44 -13.01
N PRO A 234 -7.63 -20.96 -13.82
CA PRO A 234 -7.36 -20.01 -14.89
C PRO A 234 -6.60 -18.78 -14.37
N ARG A 235 -5.57 -18.35 -15.10
CA ARG A 235 -4.84 -17.14 -14.74
C ARG A 235 -5.80 -15.94 -14.78
N PRO A 236 -5.99 -15.20 -13.67
CA PRO A 236 -6.77 -13.97 -13.71
C PRO A 236 -6.02 -12.88 -14.47
N SER A 237 -6.71 -11.81 -14.87
CA SER A 237 -6.02 -10.62 -15.32
C SER A 237 -5.30 -9.94 -14.15
N ILE A 238 -4.13 -9.36 -14.42
CA ILE A 238 -3.27 -8.76 -13.40
C ILE A 238 -2.78 -7.42 -13.92
N VAL A 239 -3.14 -6.33 -13.24
CA VAL A 239 -2.57 -5.01 -13.52
C VAL A 239 -1.10 -5.05 -13.15
N THR A 240 -0.22 -4.77 -14.12
CA THR A 240 1.23 -4.84 -13.92
C THR A 240 1.70 -3.68 -13.06
N ARG A 241 2.93 -3.77 -12.55
CA ARG A 241 3.59 -2.63 -11.89
C ARG A 241 3.53 -1.35 -12.70
N ARG A 242 3.74 -1.46 -14.02
CA ARG A 242 3.55 -0.34 -14.93
C ARG A 242 2.10 0.14 -14.99
N GLY A 243 1.13 -0.77 -15.05
CA GLY A 243 -0.28 -0.44 -15.14
C GLY A 243 -0.85 0.31 -13.94
N TRP A 244 -0.22 0.22 -12.76
CA TRP A 244 -0.58 1.06 -11.61
C TRP A 244 0.39 2.22 -11.36
N GLY A 245 1.38 2.43 -12.24
CA GLY A 245 2.30 3.56 -12.19
C GLY A 245 3.46 3.38 -11.19
N ALA A 246 3.93 2.15 -10.97
CA ALA A 246 5.07 1.88 -10.10
C ALA A 246 6.32 2.66 -10.53
N ASN A 247 6.89 3.45 -9.62
CA ASN A 247 8.20 4.04 -9.83
C ASN A 247 9.30 3.02 -9.49
N GLU A 248 9.74 2.26 -10.50
CA GLU A 248 10.76 1.23 -10.37
C GLU A 248 12.11 1.73 -9.85
N LYS A 249 12.37 3.05 -9.84
CA LYS A 249 13.57 3.65 -9.23
C LYS A 249 13.55 3.60 -7.70
N LEU A 250 12.39 3.36 -7.08
CA LEU A 250 12.28 3.29 -5.62
C LEU A 250 12.78 1.95 -5.08
N ARG A 251 12.45 0.83 -5.73
CA ARG A 251 12.83 -0.50 -5.25
C ARG A 251 14.30 -0.82 -5.50
N GLU A 252 14.78 -1.82 -4.80
CA GLU A 252 16.04 -2.46 -5.16
C GLU A 252 15.93 -3.23 -6.49
N LYS A 253 17.05 -3.29 -7.23
CA LYS A 253 17.15 -3.94 -8.53
C LYS A 253 17.05 -5.46 -8.46
N LYS A 254 17.63 -6.10 -7.44
CA LYS A 254 17.78 -7.56 -7.34
C LYS A 254 16.54 -8.23 -6.73
N PHE A 255 16.18 -9.39 -7.28
CA PHE A 255 15.10 -10.22 -6.74
C PHE A 255 15.66 -11.35 -5.88
N VAL A 256 14.93 -11.71 -4.83
CA VAL A 256 15.20 -12.88 -4.01
C VAL A 256 14.06 -13.87 -4.21
N TYR A 257 14.37 -15.11 -4.56
CA TYR A 257 13.39 -16.16 -4.78
C TYR A 257 13.48 -17.24 -3.71
N THR A 258 12.32 -17.80 -3.36
CA THR A 258 12.22 -18.98 -2.52
C THR A 258 12.00 -20.24 -3.36
N LYS A 259 11.79 -21.40 -2.74
CA LYS A 259 11.67 -22.66 -3.49
C LYS A 259 10.30 -22.82 -4.15
N LYS A 260 9.21 -22.59 -3.41
CA LYS A 260 7.81 -22.75 -3.86
C LYS A 260 6.89 -21.83 -3.06
N VAL A 261 5.75 -21.43 -3.62
CA VAL A 261 4.66 -20.82 -2.81
C VAL A 261 3.79 -21.94 -2.24
N LYS A 262 3.92 -22.22 -0.94
CA LYS A 262 3.14 -23.25 -0.23
C LYS A 262 1.89 -22.68 0.45
N VAL A 263 1.94 -21.42 0.87
CA VAL A 263 0.84 -20.75 1.58
C VAL A 263 0.61 -19.37 0.97
N ALA A 264 -0.65 -18.99 0.82
CA ALA A 264 -1.07 -17.63 0.57
C ALA A 264 -1.56 -17.01 1.88
N PHE A 265 -0.85 -15.99 2.39
CA PHE A 265 -1.31 -15.17 3.50
C PHE A 265 -2.15 -14.01 2.98
N VAL A 266 -3.40 -13.96 3.41
CA VAL A 266 -4.33 -12.87 3.12
C VAL A 266 -4.22 -11.82 4.23
N HIS A 267 -4.02 -10.59 3.78
CA HIS A 267 -3.86 -9.37 4.57
C HIS A 267 -4.97 -8.39 4.23
N HIS A 268 -5.21 -7.43 5.11
CA HIS A 268 -5.77 -6.14 4.72
C HIS A 268 -4.65 -5.10 4.67
N SER A 269 -4.84 -3.97 4.01
CA SER A 269 -3.84 -2.89 4.04
C SER A 269 -3.99 -1.97 5.26
N ALA A 270 -5.13 -2.06 5.97
CA ALA A 270 -5.53 -1.16 7.05
C ALA A 270 -5.63 0.33 6.66
N THR A 271 -5.64 0.64 5.36
CA THR A 271 -5.64 2.01 4.82
C THR A 271 -6.96 2.76 4.89
N GLY A 272 -8.02 2.17 5.47
CA GLY A 272 -9.37 2.70 5.36
C GLY A 272 -10.03 2.35 4.01
N ASN A 273 -11.33 2.62 3.89
CA ASN A 273 -12.19 2.12 2.80
C ASN A 273 -12.79 3.21 1.90
N ASN A 274 -12.44 4.48 2.13
CA ASN A 274 -13.02 5.67 1.48
C ASN A 274 -12.47 5.94 0.06
N TYR A 275 -11.43 5.25 -0.40
CA TYR A 275 -10.93 5.38 -1.78
C TYR A 275 -11.97 4.91 -2.81
N ARG A 276 -12.03 5.54 -3.98
CA ARG A 276 -12.76 5.04 -5.16
C ARG A 276 -11.92 4.00 -5.88
N CYS A 277 -12.52 3.03 -6.59
CA CYS A 277 -11.72 2.01 -7.27
C CYS A 277 -10.77 2.59 -8.34
N SER A 278 -11.11 3.71 -8.96
CA SER A 278 -10.20 4.45 -9.84
C SER A 278 -8.96 5.02 -9.12
N GLN A 279 -9.02 5.18 -7.80
CA GLN A 279 -7.88 5.60 -6.97
C GLN A 279 -7.04 4.43 -6.46
N ALA A 280 -7.41 3.18 -6.73
CA ALA A 280 -6.64 2.01 -6.27
C ALA A 280 -5.15 2.07 -6.70
N PRO A 281 -4.80 2.45 -7.95
CA PRO A 281 -3.40 2.67 -8.34
C PRO A 281 -2.68 3.68 -7.43
N SER A 282 -3.30 4.82 -7.14
CA SER A 282 -2.72 5.85 -6.25
C SER A 282 -2.53 5.33 -4.82
N VAL A 283 -3.50 4.59 -4.28
CA VAL A 283 -3.38 3.94 -2.96
C VAL A 283 -2.17 2.99 -2.95
N ILE A 284 -2.01 2.18 -4.00
CA ILE A 284 -0.89 1.23 -4.13
C ILE A 284 0.45 1.98 -4.22
N ARG A 285 0.55 3.04 -5.03
CA ARG A 285 1.75 3.88 -5.12
C ARG A 285 2.11 4.52 -3.77
N SER A 286 1.12 4.97 -3.00
CA SER A 286 1.34 5.49 -1.66
C SER A 286 1.86 4.44 -0.69
N ILE A 287 1.27 3.23 -0.66
CA ILE A 287 1.75 2.11 0.18
C ILE A 287 3.18 1.72 -0.23
N TYR A 288 3.43 1.60 -1.53
CA TYR A 288 4.75 1.27 -2.07
C TYR A 288 5.81 2.29 -1.63
N ARG A 289 5.52 3.58 -1.79
CA ARG A 289 6.40 4.67 -1.35
C ARG A 289 6.57 4.69 0.16
N TYR A 290 5.52 4.44 0.95
CA TYR A 290 5.60 4.36 2.40
C TYR A 290 6.54 3.23 2.84
N HIS A 291 6.35 2.02 2.32
CA HIS A 291 7.23 0.88 2.61
C HIS A 291 8.69 1.18 2.27
N VAL A 292 8.98 1.76 1.10
CA VAL A 292 10.36 1.96 0.66
C VAL A 292 11.01 3.20 1.29
N LYS A 293 10.34 4.36 1.22
CA LYS A 293 10.93 5.65 1.57
C LYS A 293 10.77 6.00 3.03
N SER A 294 9.68 5.56 3.66
CA SER A 294 9.42 5.83 5.08
C SER A 294 9.88 4.68 5.96
N MET A 295 9.64 3.42 5.57
CA MET A 295 10.01 2.24 6.37
C MET A 295 11.35 1.60 5.99
N GLY A 296 11.97 2.03 4.87
CA GLY A 296 13.29 1.56 4.46
C GLY A 296 13.32 0.17 3.80
N TRP A 297 12.18 -0.35 3.35
CA TRP A 297 12.09 -1.65 2.70
C TRP A 297 12.59 -1.63 1.26
N ARG A 298 12.88 -2.82 0.73
CA ARG A 298 13.47 -3.00 -0.60
C ARG A 298 12.42 -2.88 -1.71
N ASP A 299 11.15 -3.13 -1.42
CA ASP A 299 10.00 -2.99 -2.31
C ASP A 299 8.69 -3.02 -1.48
N ILE A 300 7.52 -2.97 -2.11
CA ILE A 300 6.25 -3.28 -1.45
C ILE A 300 6.28 -4.71 -0.87
N GLY A 301 5.95 -4.90 0.41
CA GLY A 301 6.08 -6.19 1.09
C GLY A 301 5.16 -7.31 0.57
N TYR A 302 4.04 -6.96 -0.06
CA TYR A 302 3.04 -7.92 -0.56
C TYR A 302 3.36 -8.37 -1.99
N ASN A 303 3.18 -9.65 -2.30
CA ASN A 303 3.34 -10.16 -3.66
C ASN A 303 2.23 -9.69 -4.60
N PHE A 304 1.00 -9.59 -4.09
CA PHE A 304 -0.16 -9.12 -4.84
C PHE A 304 -1.01 -8.18 -3.99
N VAL A 305 -1.75 -7.31 -4.66
CA VAL A 305 -2.74 -6.43 -4.05
C VAL A 305 -4.10 -6.65 -4.72
N VAL A 306 -5.18 -6.63 -3.95
CA VAL A 306 -6.56 -6.77 -4.42
C VAL A 306 -7.37 -5.58 -3.95
N ASP A 307 -8.03 -4.88 -4.87
CA ASP A 307 -8.93 -3.78 -4.48
C ASP A 307 -10.36 -4.27 -4.15
N LYS A 308 -11.18 -3.37 -3.61
CA LYS A 308 -12.59 -3.68 -3.28
C LYS A 308 -13.47 -3.90 -4.53
N CYS A 309 -13.00 -3.56 -5.72
CA CYS A 309 -13.67 -3.85 -6.99
C CYS A 309 -13.24 -5.20 -7.60
N GLY A 310 -12.30 -5.92 -6.98
CA GLY A 310 -11.83 -7.21 -7.43
C GLY A 310 -10.74 -7.16 -8.51
N LYS A 311 -10.11 -6.00 -8.75
CA LYS A 311 -8.90 -5.92 -9.56
C LYS A 311 -7.71 -6.49 -8.79
N ILE A 312 -6.86 -7.23 -9.50
CA ILE A 312 -5.63 -7.83 -8.96
C ILE A 312 -4.46 -7.05 -9.54
N TYR A 313 -3.54 -6.67 -8.67
CA TYR A 313 -2.35 -5.90 -9.01
C TYR A 313 -1.11 -6.69 -8.64
N GLU A 314 -0.10 -6.64 -9.50
CA GLU A 314 1.25 -7.08 -9.15
C GLU A 314 1.80 -6.19 -8.03
N GLY A 315 2.23 -6.79 -6.91
CA GLY A 315 2.92 -6.10 -5.82
C GLY A 315 4.43 -6.20 -6.01
N ARG A 316 5.09 -7.02 -5.19
CA ARG A 316 6.53 -7.28 -5.18
C ARG A 316 7.05 -7.66 -6.58
N ALA A 317 8.00 -6.89 -7.09
CA ALA A 317 8.53 -7.04 -8.45
C ALA A 317 9.18 -8.41 -8.70
N GLY A 318 9.03 -8.92 -9.93
CA GLY A 318 9.60 -10.20 -10.35
C GLY A 318 8.81 -11.43 -9.89
N GLY A 319 7.68 -11.22 -9.21
CA GLY A 319 6.93 -12.26 -8.49
C GLY A 319 5.73 -12.88 -9.19
N VAL A 320 5.27 -12.36 -10.33
CA VAL A 320 3.97 -12.75 -10.89
C VAL A 320 3.88 -14.27 -11.07
N ALA A 321 4.78 -14.87 -11.84
CA ALA A 321 4.86 -16.33 -11.98
C ALA A 321 5.87 -16.99 -11.01
N LYS A 322 6.86 -16.25 -10.49
CA LYS A 322 7.95 -16.81 -9.66
C LYS A 322 7.69 -16.68 -8.15
N PRO A 323 8.29 -17.53 -7.30
CA PRO A 323 8.11 -17.47 -5.84
C PRO A 323 9.00 -16.40 -5.18
N VAL A 324 8.84 -15.12 -5.57
CA VAL A 324 9.63 -14.01 -5.01
C VAL A 324 9.35 -13.85 -3.51
N LEU A 325 10.42 -13.66 -2.74
CA LEU A 325 10.35 -13.42 -1.30
C LEU A 325 9.74 -12.05 -1.03
N GLY A 326 8.67 -12.01 -0.24
CA GLY A 326 8.03 -10.78 0.25
C GLY A 326 8.53 -10.36 1.63
N ALA A 327 7.83 -9.38 2.22
CA ALA A 327 8.03 -8.87 3.58
C ALA A 327 6.67 -8.53 4.19
N HIS A 328 5.77 -9.51 4.23
CA HIS A 328 4.36 -9.35 4.60
C HIS A 328 3.96 -10.10 5.86
N THR A 329 4.67 -11.16 6.24
CA THR A 329 4.36 -11.99 7.40
C THR A 329 5.65 -12.41 8.07
N LEU A 330 6.04 -11.65 9.10
CA LEU A 330 7.26 -11.90 9.85
C LEU A 330 7.31 -13.36 10.34
N GLY A 331 8.39 -14.05 10.00
CA GLY A 331 8.62 -15.46 10.31
C GLY A 331 8.07 -16.44 9.27
N PHE A 332 7.28 -15.99 8.29
CA PHE A 332 6.72 -16.84 7.24
C PHE A 332 6.79 -16.25 5.84
N ASN A 333 7.64 -15.25 5.59
CA ASN A 333 7.83 -14.71 4.24
C ASN A 333 8.39 -15.79 3.28
N SER A 334 9.21 -16.70 3.81
CA SER A 334 9.77 -17.79 3.01
C SER A 334 8.75 -18.87 2.61
N ASN A 335 8.74 -19.25 1.32
CA ASN A 335 7.82 -20.23 0.73
C ASN A 335 6.33 -19.88 0.87
N SER A 336 6.01 -18.60 0.90
CA SER A 336 4.65 -18.11 0.92
C SER A 336 4.49 -16.93 -0.05
N MET A 337 3.26 -16.44 -0.19
CA MET A 337 2.97 -15.17 -0.82
C MET A 337 2.02 -14.36 0.04
N GLY A 338 2.16 -13.03 0.00
CA GLY A 338 1.26 -12.09 0.64
C GLY A 338 0.28 -11.49 -0.35
N ILE A 339 -1.01 -11.48 0.00
CA ILE A 339 -2.07 -10.78 -0.72
C ILE A 339 -2.64 -9.70 0.18
N ALA A 340 -2.38 -8.42 -0.11
CA ALA A 340 -3.03 -7.32 0.58
C ALA A 340 -4.37 -6.95 -0.08
N VAL A 341 -5.46 -7.04 0.68
CA VAL A 341 -6.75 -6.50 0.25
C VAL A 341 -6.83 -5.04 0.70
N LEU A 342 -6.91 -4.11 -0.25
CA LEU A 342 -6.99 -2.69 0.06
C LEU A 342 -8.25 -2.39 0.88
N GLY A 343 -8.04 -1.92 2.11
CA GLY A 343 -9.10 -1.59 3.04
C GLY A 343 -8.82 -1.98 4.49
N THR A 344 -9.78 -1.67 5.35
CA THR A 344 -9.80 -2.07 6.77
C THR A 344 -11.04 -2.92 7.04
N TYR A 345 -10.84 -4.20 7.32
CA TYR A 345 -11.92 -5.21 7.39
C TYR A 345 -12.18 -5.76 8.81
N GLY A 346 -11.92 -4.98 9.85
CA GLY A 346 -12.27 -5.33 11.23
C GLY A 346 -13.79 -5.42 11.46
N SER A 347 -14.52 -4.37 11.05
CA SER A 347 -15.98 -4.29 11.13
C SER A 347 -16.67 -4.26 9.77
N LYS A 348 -16.01 -3.71 8.74
CA LYS A 348 -16.54 -3.63 7.37
C LYS A 348 -16.39 -4.95 6.63
N LYS A 349 -17.43 -5.38 5.92
CA LYS A 349 -17.42 -6.62 5.13
C LYS A 349 -16.63 -6.39 3.83
N PRO A 350 -15.76 -7.33 3.41
CA PRO A 350 -15.17 -7.28 2.08
C PRO A 350 -16.24 -7.48 1.01
N SER A 351 -16.05 -6.90 -0.17
CA SER A 351 -16.93 -7.12 -1.32
C SER A 351 -16.82 -8.57 -1.80
N SER A 352 -17.87 -9.07 -2.44
CA SER A 352 -17.85 -10.37 -3.12
C SER A 352 -16.79 -10.40 -4.23
N ALA A 353 -16.59 -9.27 -4.92
CA ALA A 353 -15.58 -9.11 -5.96
C ALA A 353 -14.16 -9.31 -5.42
N ALA A 354 -13.81 -8.70 -4.28
CA ALA A 354 -12.50 -8.90 -3.64
C ALA A 354 -12.29 -10.36 -3.21
N VAL A 355 -13.29 -10.99 -2.60
CA VAL A 355 -13.19 -12.41 -2.19
C VAL A 355 -13.04 -13.32 -3.42
N LYS A 356 -13.75 -13.04 -4.52
CA LYS A 356 -13.63 -13.80 -5.78
C LYS A 356 -12.26 -13.59 -6.44
N ALA A 357 -11.69 -12.39 -6.35
CA ALA A 357 -10.36 -12.07 -6.84
C ALA A 357 -9.28 -12.86 -6.08
N ILE A 358 -9.36 -12.90 -4.74
CA ILE A 358 -8.48 -13.76 -3.92
C ILE A 358 -8.61 -15.21 -4.37
N ALA A 359 -9.83 -15.72 -4.56
CA ALA A 359 -10.04 -17.11 -4.97
C ALA A 359 -9.44 -17.42 -6.35
N ARG A 360 -9.60 -16.54 -7.34
CA ARG A 360 -9.01 -16.71 -8.68
C ARG A 360 -7.49 -16.67 -8.64
N LEU A 361 -6.93 -15.65 -7.97
CA LEU A 361 -5.48 -15.48 -7.81
C LEU A 361 -4.85 -16.69 -7.12
N THR A 362 -5.44 -17.13 -6.01
CA THR A 362 -4.92 -18.27 -5.25
C THR A 362 -5.08 -19.58 -6.01
N ALA A 363 -6.19 -19.80 -6.73
CA ALA A 363 -6.36 -20.99 -7.57
C ALA A 363 -5.25 -21.13 -8.62
N TRP A 364 -4.88 -20.02 -9.28
CA TRP A 364 -3.81 -19.98 -10.28
C TRP A 364 -2.42 -20.08 -9.62
N LYS A 365 -2.06 -19.13 -8.76
CA LYS A 365 -0.69 -18.99 -8.24
C LYS A 365 -0.26 -20.17 -7.36
N LEU A 366 -1.17 -20.73 -6.57
CA LEU A 366 -0.89 -21.96 -5.81
C LEU A 366 -0.88 -23.21 -6.71
N GLY A 367 -1.66 -23.17 -7.81
CA GLY A 367 -1.68 -24.21 -8.83
C GLY A 367 -0.34 -24.36 -9.56
N LEU A 368 0.37 -23.25 -9.82
CA LEU A 368 1.76 -23.27 -10.33
C LEU A 368 2.72 -24.10 -9.46
N HIS A 369 2.36 -24.35 -8.19
CA HIS A 369 3.16 -25.09 -7.23
C HIS A 369 2.47 -26.37 -6.73
N GLY A 370 1.35 -26.76 -7.36
CA GLY A 370 0.60 -27.97 -7.04
C GLY A 370 -0.08 -27.98 -5.67
N MET A 371 -0.33 -26.81 -5.09
CA MET A 371 -0.92 -26.68 -3.76
C MET A 371 -2.45 -26.68 -3.82
N ASN A 372 -3.10 -27.50 -2.98
CA ASN A 372 -4.56 -27.56 -2.85
C ASN A 372 -5.10 -26.44 -1.93
N PRO A 373 -5.95 -25.51 -2.42
CA PRO A 373 -6.51 -24.41 -1.64
C PRO A 373 -7.26 -24.81 -0.37
N ARG A 374 -7.90 -25.99 -0.34
CA ARG A 374 -8.60 -26.52 0.84
C ARG A 374 -7.67 -27.27 1.80
N GLY A 375 -6.44 -27.54 1.38
CA GLY A 375 -5.48 -28.32 2.13
C GLY A 375 -4.82 -27.55 3.27
N LYS A 376 -4.00 -28.30 4.01
CA LYS A 376 -3.07 -27.77 5.01
C LYS A 376 -1.64 -28.16 4.62
N THR A 377 -0.68 -27.34 5.02
CA THR A 377 0.75 -27.59 4.80
C THR A 377 1.56 -27.10 5.99
N TYR A 378 2.82 -27.51 6.06
CA TYR A 378 3.76 -27.02 7.05
C TYR A 378 4.66 -25.93 6.49
N LEU A 379 4.87 -24.87 7.28
CA LEU A 379 5.98 -23.93 7.15
C LEU A 379 6.85 -23.96 8.41
N LYS A 380 8.12 -23.61 8.28
CA LYS A 380 9.04 -23.44 9.41
C LYS A 380 9.11 -21.96 9.74
N SER A 381 8.78 -21.58 10.98
CA SER A 381 8.85 -20.20 11.44
C SER A 381 10.29 -19.69 11.42
N GLY A 382 10.50 -18.49 10.87
CA GLY A 382 11.73 -17.70 11.01
C GLY A 382 11.86 -17.00 12.36
N GLY A 383 10.81 -17.02 13.19
CA GLY A 383 10.70 -16.26 14.43
C GLY A 383 9.67 -15.14 14.32
N GLY A 384 9.00 -14.84 15.43
CA GLY A 384 7.94 -13.84 15.53
C GLY A 384 7.23 -13.97 16.88
N ASN A 385 6.24 -13.12 17.13
CA ASN A 385 5.56 -13.06 18.44
C ASN A 385 4.60 -14.24 18.71
N LEU A 386 4.15 -14.95 17.68
CA LEU A 386 3.25 -16.10 17.82
C LEU A 386 3.99 -17.44 17.82
N TYR A 387 5.07 -17.55 17.04
CA TYR A 387 5.81 -18.79 16.88
C TYR A 387 7.32 -18.56 16.92
N ARG A 388 7.99 -19.18 17.89
CA ARG A 388 9.45 -19.21 17.99
C ARG A 388 10.12 -19.72 16.71
N LYS A 389 11.32 -19.19 16.43
CA LYS A 389 12.16 -19.61 15.31
C LYS A 389 12.35 -21.13 15.30
N GLY A 390 12.24 -21.72 14.12
CA GLY A 390 12.40 -23.15 13.90
C GLY A 390 11.15 -24.00 14.11
N LYS A 391 10.08 -23.47 14.72
CA LYS A 391 8.82 -24.22 14.90
C LYS A 391 8.21 -24.59 13.54
N LYS A 392 7.90 -25.87 13.34
CA LYS A 392 7.06 -26.32 12.22
C LYS A 392 5.59 -26.05 12.56
N VAL A 393 4.93 -25.20 11.77
CA VAL A 393 3.55 -24.78 11.99
C VAL A 393 2.67 -25.31 10.86
N ARG A 394 1.55 -25.93 11.23
CA ARG A 394 0.56 -26.47 10.29
C ARG A 394 -0.47 -25.39 9.98
N LEU A 395 -0.43 -24.88 8.75
CA LEU A 395 -1.27 -23.78 8.27
C LEU A 395 -2.25 -24.27 7.21
N ASN A 396 -3.34 -23.52 7.02
CA ASN A 396 -4.14 -23.70 5.81
C ASN A 396 -3.34 -23.16 4.62
N VAL A 397 -3.51 -23.77 3.44
CA VAL A 397 -2.83 -23.31 2.23
C VAL A 397 -3.25 -21.88 1.86
N ILE A 398 -4.48 -21.48 2.17
CA ILE A 398 -4.89 -20.07 2.21
C ILE A 398 -5.16 -19.72 3.67
N SER A 399 -4.33 -18.88 4.25
CA SER A 399 -4.35 -18.48 5.65
C SER A 399 -4.50 -16.98 5.80
N GLY A 400 -5.01 -16.51 6.94
CA GLY A 400 -4.99 -15.09 7.28
C GLY A 400 -3.65 -14.74 7.93
N HIS A 401 -3.26 -13.46 7.92
CA HIS A 401 -2.05 -13.03 8.61
C HIS A 401 -1.99 -13.51 10.07
N ARG A 402 -3.10 -13.34 10.80
CA ARG A 402 -3.26 -13.81 12.18
C ARG A 402 -2.98 -15.30 12.44
N ASP A 403 -2.96 -16.14 11.39
CA ASP A 403 -2.62 -17.56 11.55
C ASP A 403 -1.10 -17.78 11.68
N GLY A 404 -0.28 -16.81 11.24
CA GLY A 404 1.18 -16.88 11.28
C GLY A 404 1.82 -15.89 12.27
N PHE A 405 1.10 -14.84 12.67
CA PHE A 405 1.58 -13.80 13.57
C PHE A 405 0.46 -13.33 14.50
N ALA A 406 0.76 -12.83 15.70
CA ALA A 406 -0.28 -12.29 16.60
C ALA A 406 -0.62 -10.87 16.15
N THR A 407 -1.68 -10.75 15.33
CA THR A 407 -2.13 -9.51 14.68
C THR A 407 -3.65 -9.51 14.47
N SER A 408 -4.23 -8.31 14.33
CA SER A 408 -5.62 -8.13 13.93
C SER A 408 -5.84 -8.44 12.45
N CYS A 409 -4.80 -8.36 11.62
CA CYS A 409 -4.83 -8.59 10.18
C CYS A 409 -5.29 -10.02 9.83
N PRO A 410 -6.15 -10.25 8.80
CA PRO A 410 -6.70 -9.31 7.81
C PRO A 410 -7.99 -8.60 8.26
N GLY A 411 -8.24 -8.50 9.57
CA GLY A 411 -9.51 -8.06 10.12
C GLY A 411 -10.56 -9.17 10.15
N ARG A 412 -11.40 -9.13 11.18
CA ARG A 412 -12.37 -10.19 11.49
C ARG A 412 -13.32 -10.52 10.34
N LYS A 413 -13.81 -9.53 9.59
CA LYS A 413 -14.80 -9.77 8.52
C LYS A 413 -14.17 -10.40 7.29
N LEU A 414 -12.95 -10.03 6.92
CA LEU A 414 -12.22 -10.65 5.80
C LEU A 414 -11.71 -12.04 6.19
N TYR A 415 -11.20 -12.22 7.40
CA TYR A 415 -10.80 -13.52 7.93
C TYR A 415 -11.96 -14.54 7.88
N GLY A 416 -13.17 -14.12 8.27
CA GLY A 416 -14.38 -14.95 8.18
C GLY A 416 -14.76 -15.40 6.77
N LYS A 417 -14.19 -14.80 5.71
CA LYS A 417 -14.42 -15.18 4.31
C LYS A 417 -13.36 -16.12 3.73
N LEU A 418 -12.29 -16.44 4.46
CA LEU A 418 -11.23 -17.32 3.96
C LEU A 418 -11.73 -18.75 3.69
N GLY A 419 -12.72 -19.25 4.44
CA GLY A 419 -13.38 -20.52 4.13
C GLY A 419 -14.04 -20.52 2.74
N THR A 420 -14.75 -19.44 2.40
CA THR A 420 -15.34 -19.25 1.06
C THR A 420 -14.25 -19.17 0.00
N ALA A 421 -13.20 -18.37 0.21
CA ALA A 421 -12.09 -18.27 -0.73
C ALA A 421 -11.43 -19.63 -1.01
N ARG A 422 -11.19 -20.44 0.03
CA ARG A 422 -10.65 -21.82 -0.11
C ARG A 422 -11.56 -22.72 -0.95
N LYS A 423 -12.87 -22.74 -0.67
CA LYS A 423 -13.84 -23.55 -1.42
C LYS A 423 -13.89 -23.12 -2.89
N THR A 424 -13.97 -21.81 -3.15
CA THR A 424 -14.07 -21.27 -4.51
C THR A 424 -12.77 -21.47 -5.30
N ALA A 425 -11.60 -21.29 -4.67
CA ALA A 425 -10.31 -21.51 -5.31
C ALA A 425 -10.12 -22.98 -5.70
N ALA A 426 -10.49 -23.92 -4.83
CA ALA A 426 -10.46 -25.35 -5.16
C ALA A 426 -11.38 -25.70 -6.34
N LYS A 427 -12.58 -25.10 -6.41
CA LYS A 427 -13.46 -25.25 -7.57
C LYS A 427 -12.80 -24.78 -8.87
N TYR A 428 -12.10 -23.64 -8.85
CA TYR A 428 -11.36 -23.17 -10.02
C TYR A 428 -10.20 -24.12 -10.41
N GLN A 429 -9.61 -24.84 -9.47
CA GLN A 429 -8.61 -25.90 -9.74
C GLN A 429 -9.22 -27.26 -10.14
N GLY A 430 -10.54 -27.37 -10.28
CA GLY A 430 -11.21 -28.63 -10.56
C GLY A 430 -11.08 -29.67 -9.43
N ARG A 431 -11.17 -29.23 -8.17
CA ARG A 431 -11.07 -30.05 -6.96
C ARG A 431 -12.33 -30.02 -6.08
#